data_AF-A0A2K0URU5-F1
#
_entry.id   AF-A0A2K0URU5-F1
#
_cell.length_a   1.000
_cell.length_b   1.000
_cell.length_c   1.000
_cell.angle_alpha   90.00
_cell.angle_beta   90.00
_cell.angle_gamma   90.00
#
_symmetry.space_group_name_H-M   'P 1'
#
loop_
_entity.id
_entity.type
_entity.pdbx_description
1 polymer ?
#
loop_
_entity_poly.entity_id
_entity_poly.type
_entity_poly.pdbx_seq_one_letter_code
_entity_poly.pdbx_strand_id
1 'polypeptide(L)'
;MFDHRLRDKLLFEDKHFTYIRRYFWAYNTLAVINTGIKAMMAAYVDTFTDDFWAGSHPLLWPHPSPPQAPDAVEYAAKMAVLRRELDKVVSDLGEVLKRNERTRKEIENLRDQLFSGSSIKESRRAIDQGDNIRILTMISMLFLPLTFVTSVFGITEFTIPVTDWRFPLTMVLVCVPFMILLYLIQTRPFIQCLQTLQRATEALALLPTRCIRLFFQFREPDASAQDSRAASTPSSPKTRKRRLMIRRRDGGGGNAISWRRPWAWMRRAAGGEESDLGRV
;
A
#
# COMPACT_ATOMS: atom_id res chain seq x y z
N MET A 1 1.62 29.04 -9.66
CA MET A 1 1.76 28.21 -8.44
C MET A 1 0.46 28.09 -7.62
N PHE A 2 -0.61 28.85 -7.91
CA PHE A 2 -1.73 29.08 -6.99
C PHE A 2 -3.11 28.50 -7.38
N ASP A 3 -3.20 27.66 -8.40
CA ASP A 3 -4.50 27.07 -8.77
C ASP A 3 -4.74 25.74 -8.04
N HIS A 4 -5.72 25.71 -7.14
CA HIS A 4 -6.05 24.56 -6.29
C HIS A 4 -6.44 23.33 -7.13
N ARG A 5 -7.19 23.57 -8.22
CA ARG A 5 -7.65 22.50 -9.11
C ARG A 5 -6.49 21.82 -9.83
N LEU A 6 -5.49 22.61 -10.23
CA LEU A 6 -4.31 22.06 -10.91
C LEU A 6 -3.48 21.20 -9.95
N ARG A 7 -3.30 21.65 -8.70
CA ARG A 7 -2.59 20.90 -7.65
C ARG A 7 -3.28 19.58 -7.32
N ASP A 8 -4.59 19.59 -7.12
CA ASP A 8 -5.34 18.36 -6.86
C ASP A 8 -5.28 17.39 -8.04
N LYS A 9 -5.23 17.91 -9.27
CA LYS A 9 -5.12 17.10 -10.49
C LYS A 9 -3.70 16.56 -10.71
N LEU A 10 -2.67 17.22 -10.20
CA LEU A 10 -1.27 16.79 -10.21
C LEU A 10 -0.95 15.79 -9.08
N LEU A 11 -1.78 15.75 -8.02
CA LEU A 11 -1.61 14.84 -6.89
C LEU A 11 -2.02 13.39 -7.20
N PHE A 12 -2.75 13.18 -8.29
CA PHE A 12 -3.24 11.87 -8.70
C PHE A 12 -2.85 11.57 -10.13
N GLU A 13 -2.61 10.29 -10.40
CA GLU A 13 -2.33 9.83 -11.75
C GLU A 13 -3.57 9.99 -12.66
N ASP A 14 -3.32 10.29 -13.94
CA ASP A 14 -4.34 10.28 -14.98
C ASP A 14 -4.48 8.89 -15.61
N LYS A 15 -5.53 8.66 -16.41
CA LYS A 15 -5.79 7.36 -17.05
C LYS A 15 -4.63 6.86 -17.92
N HIS A 16 -3.81 7.77 -18.43
CA HIS A 16 -2.72 7.46 -19.36
C HIS A 16 -1.36 7.36 -18.66
N PHE A 17 -1.29 7.39 -17.32
CA PHE A 17 -0.03 7.31 -16.57
C PHE A 17 1.01 8.36 -17.01
N THR A 18 0.56 9.55 -17.37
CA THR A 18 1.37 10.61 -17.95
C THR A 18 2.38 11.17 -16.95
N TYR A 19 1.98 11.35 -15.69
CA TYR A 19 2.83 11.95 -14.67
C TYR A 19 3.90 10.97 -14.20
N ILE A 20 3.51 9.72 -13.92
CA ILE A 20 4.44 8.64 -13.58
C ILE A 20 5.49 8.43 -14.67
N ARG A 21 5.08 8.45 -15.95
CA ARG A 21 5.99 8.27 -17.08
C ARG A 21 6.95 9.44 -17.22
N ARG A 22 6.49 10.67 -16.97
CA ARG A 22 7.32 11.87 -16.97
C ARG A 22 8.36 11.85 -15.84
N TYR A 23 7.95 11.48 -14.62
CA TYR A 23 8.89 11.32 -13.50
C TYR A 23 9.90 10.21 -13.75
N PHE A 24 9.46 9.09 -14.34
CA PHE A 24 10.35 7.99 -14.73
C PHE A 24 11.39 8.44 -15.77
N TRP A 25 10.97 9.15 -16.82
CA TRP A 25 11.90 9.70 -17.81
C TRP A 25 12.89 10.68 -17.18
N ALA A 26 12.39 11.64 -16.39
CA ALA A 26 13.25 12.60 -15.72
C ALA A 26 14.28 11.92 -14.80
N TYR A 27 13.85 10.93 -14.01
CA TYR A 27 14.71 10.16 -13.11
C TYR A 27 15.82 9.41 -13.87
N ASN A 28 15.49 8.76 -14.99
CA ASN A 28 16.45 8.01 -15.79
C ASN A 28 17.38 8.92 -16.59
N THR A 29 16.88 10.01 -17.17
CA THR A 29 17.71 10.97 -17.89
C THR A 29 18.70 11.64 -16.95
N LEU A 30 18.28 12.05 -15.74
CA LEU A 30 19.20 12.55 -14.71
C LEU A 30 20.24 11.50 -14.31
N ALA A 31 19.88 10.22 -14.31
CA ALA A 31 20.83 9.13 -14.05
C ALA A 31 21.95 9.10 -15.08
N VAL A 32 21.58 9.08 -16.37
CA VAL A 32 22.52 9.01 -17.48
C VAL A 32 23.40 10.26 -17.51
N ILE A 33 22.83 11.45 -17.32
CA ILE A 33 23.59 12.70 -17.25
C ILE A 33 24.59 12.67 -16.09
N ASN A 34 24.17 12.21 -14.91
CA ASN A 34 25.06 12.13 -13.75
C ASN A 34 26.21 11.14 -13.97
N THR A 35 25.95 10.00 -14.62
CA THR A 35 27.01 9.06 -15.01
C THR A 35 27.96 9.69 -16.03
N GLY A 36 27.42 10.42 -17.02
CA GLY A 36 28.22 11.14 -18.01
C GLY A 36 29.14 12.19 -17.36
N ILE A 37 28.61 13.02 -16.46
CA ILE A 37 29.39 14.01 -15.71
C ILE A 37 30.49 13.33 -14.89
N LYS A 38 30.18 12.24 -14.18
CA LYS A 38 31.17 11.47 -13.42
C LYS A 38 32.28 10.92 -14.31
N ALA A 39 31.93 10.39 -15.48
CA ALA A 39 32.89 9.89 -16.46
C ALA A 39 33.76 11.01 -17.03
N MET A 40 33.18 12.18 -17.34
CA MET A 40 33.94 13.35 -17.81
C MET A 40 34.94 13.85 -16.76
N MET A 41 34.51 13.93 -15.49
CA MET A 41 35.41 14.29 -14.39
C MET A 41 36.53 13.26 -14.18
N ALA A 42 36.21 11.96 -14.27
CA ALA A 42 37.20 10.90 -14.13
C ALA A 42 38.22 10.93 -15.29
N ALA A 43 37.75 11.09 -16.52
CA ALA A 43 38.60 11.23 -17.69
C ALA A 43 39.49 12.47 -17.62
N TYR A 44 38.99 13.58 -17.05
CA TYR A 44 39.81 14.76 -16.79
C TYR A 44 41.00 14.43 -15.86
N VAL A 45 40.73 13.80 -14.72
CA VAL A 45 41.78 13.44 -13.75
C VAL A 45 42.77 12.43 -14.34
N ASP A 46 42.29 11.50 -15.18
CA ASP A 46 43.13 10.46 -15.79
C ASP A 46 44.00 10.98 -16.96
N THR A 47 43.47 11.92 -17.75
CA THR A 47 44.16 12.44 -18.95
C THR A 47 45.13 13.58 -18.62
N PHE A 48 44.79 14.45 -17.68
CA PHE A 48 45.54 15.68 -17.38
C PHE A 48 46.43 15.51 -16.14
N THR A 49 47.42 14.62 -16.23
CA THR A 49 48.41 14.38 -15.17
C THR A 49 49.40 15.55 -15.01
N ASP A 50 50.13 15.61 -13.90
CA ASP A 50 51.11 16.68 -13.69
C ASP A 50 52.22 16.70 -14.77
N ASP A 51 52.52 15.54 -15.39
CA ASP A 51 53.45 15.43 -16.52
C ASP A 51 52.93 16.10 -17.80
N PHE A 52 51.61 16.08 -18.03
CA PHE A 52 50.97 16.83 -19.12
C PHE A 52 51.13 18.33 -18.91
N TRP A 53 50.86 18.81 -17.70
CA TRP A 53 51.00 20.23 -17.38
C TRP A 53 52.46 20.71 -17.42
N ALA A 54 53.42 19.82 -17.18
CA ALA A 54 54.84 20.08 -17.34
C ALA A 54 55.32 20.09 -18.82
N GLY A 55 54.47 19.64 -19.76
CA GLY A 55 54.83 19.54 -21.19
C GLY A 55 55.72 18.34 -21.53
N SER A 56 55.95 17.44 -20.56
CA SER A 56 56.77 16.22 -20.70
C SER A 56 55.99 15.03 -21.27
N HIS A 57 54.68 15.19 -21.50
CA HIS A 57 53.83 14.11 -21.98
C HIS A 57 54.11 13.78 -23.46
N PRO A 58 54.37 12.50 -23.82
CA PRO A 58 54.87 12.12 -25.13
C PRO A 58 53.87 12.29 -26.29
N LEU A 59 52.56 12.36 -26.00
CA LEU A 59 51.51 12.35 -27.02
C LEU A 59 50.61 13.59 -27.03
N LEU A 60 50.56 14.34 -25.93
CA LEU A 60 49.61 15.44 -25.77
C LEU A 60 50.41 16.70 -25.44
N TRP A 61 50.41 17.64 -26.38
CA TRP A 61 51.07 18.94 -26.28
C TRP A 61 52.55 18.89 -25.83
N PRO A 62 53.41 18.10 -26.51
CA PRO A 62 54.82 18.01 -26.14
C PRO A 62 55.52 19.35 -26.34
N HIS A 63 56.22 19.82 -25.31
CA HIS A 63 57.05 21.01 -25.41
C HIS A 63 58.52 20.61 -25.67
N PRO A 64 59.10 20.96 -26.83
CA PRO A 64 60.42 20.48 -27.25
C PRO A 64 61.59 21.18 -26.53
N SER A 65 61.36 22.30 -25.84
CA SER A 65 62.45 23.12 -25.29
C SER A 65 62.83 22.67 -23.86
N PRO A 66 64.13 22.69 -23.51
CA PRO A 66 64.59 22.32 -22.18
C PRO A 66 63.97 23.23 -21.11
N PRO A 67 63.74 22.73 -19.88
CA PRO A 67 62.95 23.40 -18.83
C PRO A 67 63.51 24.75 -18.33
N GLN A 68 64.70 25.16 -18.81
CA GLN A 68 65.36 26.42 -18.45
C GLN A 68 65.31 27.48 -19.57
N ALA A 69 64.71 27.16 -20.72
CA ALA A 69 64.53 28.14 -21.80
C ALA A 69 63.44 29.18 -21.42
N PRO A 70 63.60 30.46 -21.80
CA PRO A 70 62.60 31.50 -21.53
C PRO A 70 61.21 31.11 -22.11
N ASP A 71 61.18 30.42 -23.25
CA ASP A 71 59.96 29.93 -23.88
C ASP A 71 59.21 28.88 -23.04
N ALA A 72 59.93 28.05 -22.26
CA ALA A 72 59.34 27.06 -21.37
C ALA A 72 58.62 27.70 -20.18
N VAL A 73 59.14 28.84 -19.70
CA VAL A 73 58.53 29.62 -18.61
C VAL A 73 57.23 30.28 -19.09
N GLU A 74 57.21 30.84 -20.30
CA GLU A 74 56.00 31.41 -20.90
C GLU A 74 54.92 30.35 -21.18
N TYR A 75 55.33 29.17 -21.65
CA TYR A 75 54.45 28.03 -21.86
C TYR A 75 53.79 27.58 -20.55
N ALA A 76 54.59 27.39 -19.49
CA ALA A 76 54.10 27.02 -18.17
C ALA A 76 53.12 28.07 -17.59
N ALA A 77 53.38 29.36 -17.82
CA ALA A 77 52.47 30.43 -17.40
C ALA A 77 51.10 30.35 -18.10
N LYS A 78 51.07 30.08 -19.41
CA LYS A 78 49.83 29.90 -20.19
C LYS A 78 49.07 28.63 -19.76
N MET A 79 49.80 27.53 -19.58
CA MET A 79 49.22 26.25 -19.10
C MET A 79 48.66 26.38 -17.68
N ALA A 80 49.29 27.15 -16.80
CA ALA A 80 48.78 27.39 -15.46
C ALA A 80 47.44 28.14 -15.46
N VAL A 81 47.22 29.06 -16.40
CA VAL A 81 45.91 29.74 -16.57
C VAL A 81 44.86 28.74 -17.03
N LEU A 82 45.17 27.94 -18.05
CA LEU A 82 44.26 26.90 -18.56
C LEU A 82 43.91 25.86 -17.50
N ARG A 83 44.89 25.40 -16.70
CA ARG A 83 44.64 24.47 -15.58
C ARG A 83 43.62 25.03 -14.60
N ARG A 84 43.76 26.31 -14.21
CA ARG A 84 42.81 26.96 -13.30
C ARG A 84 41.41 27.08 -13.90
N GLU A 85 41.30 27.41 -15.19
CA GLU A 85 40.01 27.48 -15.87
C GLU A 85 39.33 26.11 -15.94
N LEU A 86 40.10 25.07 -16.27
CA LEU A 86 39.60 23.70 -16.40
C LEU A 86 39.20 23.12 -15.03
N ASP A 87 40.03 23.34 -14.00
CA ASP A 87 39.73 22.97 -12.61
C ASP A 87 38.46 23.67 -12.10
N LYS A 88 38.25 24.94 -12.48
CA LYS A 88 37.02 25.66 -12.17
C LYS A 88 35.81 25.01 -12.83
N VAL A 89 35.87 24.69 -14.12
CA VAL A 89 34.77 24.03 -14.84
C VAL A 89 34.47 22.66 -14.24
N VAL A 90 35.48 21.87 -13.88
CA VAL A 90 35.33 20.56 -13.24
C VAL A 90 34.66 20.69 -11.87
N SER A 91 35.03 21.71 -11.10
CA SER A 91 34.37 22.05 -9.83
C SER A 91 32.89 22.40 -10.02
N ASP A 92 32.58 23.27 -10.99
CA ASP A 92 31.21 23.66 -11.33
C ASP A 92 30.37 22.45 -11.76
N LEU A 93 30.95 21.54 -12.57
CA LEU A 93 30.32 20.29 -13.00
C LEU A 93 30.03 19.36 -11.80
N GLY A 94 30.94 19.33 -10.82
CA GLY A 94 30.76 18.63 -9.55
C GLY A 94 29.62 19.21 -8.70
N GLU A 95 29.41 20.52 -8.72
CA GLU A 95 28.23 21.12 -8.07
C GLU A 95 26.94 20.77 -8.79
N VAL A 96 26.93 20.81 -10.13
CA VAL A 96 25.77 20.42 -10.95
C VAL A 96 25.39 18.96 -10.67
N LEU A 97 26.37 18.07 -10.55
CA LEU A 97 26.15 16.67 -10.18
C LEU A 97 25.42 16.55 -8.84
N LYS A 98 25.88 17.28 -7.80
CA LYS A 98 25.23 17.29 -6.48
C LYS A 98 23.80 17.82 -6.54
N ARG A 99 23.54 18.89 -7.31
CA ARG A 99 22.20 19.45 -7.52
C ARG A 99 21.28 18.45 -8.23
N ASN A 100 21.78 17.75 -9.25
CA ASN A 100 21.03 16.72 -9.96
C ASN A 100 20.72 15.53 -9.05
N GLU A 101 21.67 15.05 -8.23
CA GLU A 101 21.40 13.96 -7.28
C GLU A 101 20.32 14.32 -6.25
N ARG A 102 20.28 15.58 -5.79
CA ARG A 102 19.20 16.08 -4.93
C ARG A 102 17.85 16.07 -5.67
N THR A 103 17.83 16.65 -6.87
CA THR A 103 16.62 16.70 -7.72
C THR A 103 16.09 15.30 -8.01
N ARG A 104 16.98 14.32 -8.23
CA ARG A 104 16.61 12.93 -8.47
C ARG A 104 15.94 12.29 -7.26
N LYS A 105 16.42 12.54 -6.04
CA LYS A 105 15.78 12.08 -4.79
C LYS A 105 14.41 12.73 -4.57
N GLU A 106 14.27 14.00 -4.94
CA GLU A 106 12.98 14.70 -4.89
C GLU A 106 11.97 14.06 -5.85
N ILE A 107 12.38 13.78 -7.09
CA ILE A 107 11.56 13.07 -8.09
C ILE A 107 11.13 11.69 -7.58
N GLU A 108 12.04 10.95 -6.95
CA GLU A 108 11.74 9.64 -6.35
C GLU A 108 10.66 9.74 -5.25
N ASN A 109 10.83 10.68 -4.32
CA ASN A 109 9.85 10.90 -3.26
C ASN A 109 8.47 11.32 -3.82
N LEU A 110 8.45 12.22 -4.82
CA LEU A 110 7.21 12.64 -5.48
C LEU A 110 6.51 11.47 -6.19
N ARG A 111 7.27 10.62 -6.88
CA ARG A 111 6.76 9.42 -7.53
C ARG A 111 6.12 8.47 -6.51
N ASP A 112 6.79 8.22 -5.38
CA ASP A 112 6.30 7.29 -4.36
C ASP A 112 5.04 7.83 -3.66
N GLN A 113 4.99 9.14 -3.42
CA GLN A 113 3.77 9.82 -2.92
C GLN A 113 2.62 9.73 -3.93
N LEU A 114 2.89 9.93 -5.22
CA LEU A 114 1.88 9.85 -6.28
C LEU A 114 1.31 8.44 -6.43
N PHE A 115 2.16 7.41 -6.40
CA PHE A 115 1.72 6.01 -6.38
C PHE A 115 0.84 5.71 -5.15
N SER A 116 1.29 6.14 -3.97
CA SER A 116 0.55 5.93 -2.73
C SER A 116 -0.81 6.63 -2.76
N GLY A 117 -0.84 7.90 -3.22
CA GLY A 117 -2.06 8.69 -3.36
C GLY A 117 -3.04 8.11 -4.38
N SER A 118 -2.53 7.68 -5.54
CA SER A 118 -3.34 7.04 -6.58
C SER A 118 -3.93 5.71 -6.12
N SER A 119 -3.17 4.88 -5.41
CA SER A 119 -3.66 3.61 -4.84
C SER A 119 -4.80 3.83 -3.85
N ILE A 120 -4.70 4.85 -2.99
CA ILE A 120 -5.78 5.21 -2.06
C ILE A 120 -7.03 5.67 -2.82
N LYS A 121 -6.87 6.47 -3.88
CA LYS A 121 -8.00 6.92 -4.72
C LYS A 121 -8.68 5.75 -5.42
N GLU A 122 -7.90 4.82 -5.98
CA GLU A 122 -8.40 3.60 -6.61
C GLU A 122 -9.16 2.72 -5.59
N SER A 123 -8.60 2.54 -4.39
CA SER A 123 -9.23 1.80 -3.30
C SER A 123 -10.58 2.41 -2.88
N ARG A 124 -10.66 3.74 -2.75
CA ARG A 124 -11.92 4.43 -2.46
C ARG A 124 -12.97 4.20 -3.54
N ARG A 125 -12.56 4.30 -4.81
CA ARG A 125 -13.45 4.03 -5.95
C ARG A 125 -13.96 2.59 -5.96
N ALA A 126 -13.11 1.62 -5.61
CA ALA A 126 -13.49 0.22 -5.47
C ALA A 126 -14.46 0.00 -4.29
N ILE A 127 -14.28 0.71 -3.17
CA ILE A 127 -15.21 0.67 -2.04
C ILE A 127 -16.58 1.21 -2.45
N ASP A 128 -16.62 2.36 -3.13
CA ASP A 128 -17.88 2.97 -3.59
C ASP A 128 -18.60 2.05 -4.60
N GLN A 129 -17.87 1.36 -5.48
CA GLN A 129 -18.43 0.33 -6.36
C GLN A 129 -18.94 -0.89 -5.58
N GLY A 130 -18.21 -1.31 -4.54
CA GLY A 130 -18.63 -2.38 -3.65
C GLY A 130 -19.95 -2.06 -2.95
N ASP A 131 -20.16 -0.80 -2.55
CA ASP A 131 -21.41 -0.34 -1.96
C ASP A 131 -22.56 -0.37 -2.97
N ASN A 132 -22.34 0.05 -4.23
CA ASN A 132 -23.35 -0.06 -5.29
C ASN A 132 -23.77 -1.51 -5.54
N ILE A 133 -22.80 -2.44 -5.63
CA ILE A 133 -23.07 -3.87 -5.80
C ILE A 133 -23.85 -4.41 -4.59
N ARG A 134 -23.49 -4.00 -3.37
CA ARG A 134 -24.17 -4.42 -2.15
C ARG A 134 -25.64 -3.99 -2.14
N ILE A 135 -25.93 -2.75 -2.54
CA ILE A 135 -27.31 -2.23 -2.63
C ILE A 135 -28.11 -3.00 -3.67
N LEU A 136 -27.54 -3.24 -4.86
CA LEU A 136 -28.19 -4.03 -5.91
C LEU A 136 -28.56 -5.43 -5.40
N THR A 137 -27.61 -6.13 -4.77
CA THR A 137 -27.86 -7.46 -4.22
C THR A 137 -28.92 -7.45 -3.12
N MET A 138 -28.96 -6.42 -2.27
CA MET A 138 -30.00 -6.26 -1.26
C MET A 138 -31.40 -6.19 -1.89
N ILE A 139 -31.54 -5.41 -2.95
CA ILE A 139 -32.81 -5.24 -3.66
C ILE A 139 -33.20 -6.56 -4.36
N SER A 140 -32.27 -7.23 -5.03
CA SER A 140 -32.54 -8.52 -5.69
C SER A 140 -32.93 -9.63 -4.71
N MET A 141 -32.27 -9.71 -3.55
CA MET A 141 -32.61 -10.67 -2.49
C MET A 141 -34.01 -10.41 -1.91
N LEU A 142 -34.45 -9.16 -1.86
CA LEU A 142 -35.81 -8.80 -1.44
C LEU A 142 -36.84 -9.18 -2.52
N PHE A 143 -36.52 -9.02 -3.80
CA PHE A 143 -37.44 -9.36 -4.88
C PHE A 143 -37.63 -10.86 -5.10
N LEU A 144 -36.61 -11.68 -4.86
CA LEU A 144 -36.67 -13.14 -5.08
C LEU A 144 -37.88 -13.82 -4.37
N PRO A 145 -38.12 -13.63 -3.06
CA PRO A 145 -39.31 -14.18 -2.41
C PRO A 145 -40.61 -13.47 -2.82
N LEU A 146 -40.57 -12.17 -3.13
CA LEU A 146 -41.76 -11.45 -3.59
C LEU A 146 -42.23 -11.93 -4.97
N THR A 147 -41.30 -12.16 -5.90
CA THR A 147 -41.59 -12.70 -7.22
C THR A 147 -42.06 -14.14 -7.14
N PHE A 148 -41.53 -14.93 -6.20
CA PHE A 148 -42.05 -16.26 -5.90
C PHE A 148 -43.52 -16.21 -5.48
N VAL A 149 -43.90 -15.31 -4.57
CA VAL A 149 -45.32 -15.12 -4.18
C VAL A 149 -46.18 -14.74 -5.37
N THR A 150 -45.76 -13.76 -6.19
CA THR A 150 -46.53 -13.36 -7.37
C THR A 150 -46.65 -14.49 -8.41
N SER A 151 -45.62 -15.32 -8.55
CA SER A 151 -45.63 -16.48 -9.44
C SER A 151 -46.65 -17.52 -8.99
N VAL A 152 -46.68 -17.82 -7.69
CA VAL A 152 -47.65 -18.77 -7.10
C VAL A 152 -49.10 -18.30 -7.31
N PHE A 153 -49.39 -17.01 -7.17
CA PHE A 153 -50.72 -16.45 -7.45
C PHE A 153 -51.04 -16.29 -8.96
N GLY A 154 -50.02 -16.30 -9.82
CA GLY A 154 -50.18 -16.22 -11.27
C GLY A 154 -50.52 -17.57 -11.93
N ILE A 155 -50.34 -18.69 -11.21
CA ILE A 155 -50.69 -20.03 -11.71
C ILE A 155 -52.22 -20.16 -11.70
N THR A 156 -52.83 -20.25 -12.88
CA THR A 156 -54.28 -20.32 -13.07
C THR A 156 -54.87 -21.70 -12.77
N GLU A 157 -54.04 -22.72 -12.61
CA GLU A 157 -54.45 -24.14 -12.44
C GLU A 157 -54.33 -24.59 -10.97
N PHE A 158 -54.82 -23.79 -10.02
CA PHE A 158 -54.99 -24.24 -8.64
C PHE A 158 -56.46 -24.56 -8.39
N THR A 159 -56.76 -25.85 -8.21
CA THR A 159 -58.09 -26.39 -7.87
C THR A 159 -58.53 -26.07 -6.43
N ILE A 160 -57.86 -25.13 -5.76
CA ILE A 160 -58.15 -24.69 -4.40
C ILE A 160 -59.07 -23.45 -4.49
N PRO A 161 -60.22 -23.43 -3.78
CA PRO A 161 -61.10 -22.27 -3.80
C PRO A 161 -60.37 -21.02 -3.30
N VAL A 162 -60.49 -19.91 -4.04
CA VAL A 162 -59.83 -18.62 -3.77
C VAL A 162 -60.14 -18.05 -2.37
N THR A 163 -61.16 -18.59 -1.71
CA THR A 163 -61.63 -18.20 -0.37
C THR A 163 -60.91 -18.91 0.79
N ASP A 164 -60.02 -19.88 0.52
CA ASP A 164 -59.31 -20.60 1.58
C ASP A 164 -58.18 -19.74 2.20
N TRP A 165 -58.46 -19.12 3.33
CA TRP A 165 -57.51 -18.27 4.11
C TRP A 165 -56.21 -18.99 4.50
N ARG A 166 -56.21 -20.33 4.49
CA ARG A 166 -55.06 -21.17 4.84
C ARG A 166 -53.92 -21.04 3.83
N PHE A 167 -54.23 -20.83 2.56
CA PHE A 167 -53.24 -20.70 1.49
C PHE A 167 -52.39 -19.41 1.59
N PRO A 168 -52.97 -18.20 1.70
CA PRO A 168 -52.18 -17.00 1.96
C PRO A 168 -51.47 -17.05 3.32
N LEU A 169 -52.07 -17.70 4.33
CA LEU A 169 -51.45 -17.85 5.65
C LEU A 169 -50.17 -18.70 5.61
N THR A 170 -50.17 -19.85 4.93
CA THR A 170 -48.97 -20.70 4.81
C THR A 170 -47.89 -20.02 3.96
N MET A 171 -48.27 -19.25 2.93
CA MET A 171 -47.33 -18.46 2.15
C MET A 171 -46.65 -17.36 2.96
N VAL A 172 -47.42 -16.62 3.77
CA VAL A 172 -46.85 -15.62 4.70
C VAL A 172 -45.96 -16.30 5.74
N LEU A 173 -46.38 -17.45 6.27
CA LEU A 173 -45.61 -18.22 7.24
C LEU A 173 -44.29 -18.75 6.68
N VAL A 174 -44.16 -18.95 5.36
CA VAL A 174 -42.90 -19.34 4.72
C VAL A 174 -42.08 -18.12 4.28
N CYS A 175 -42.72 -17.08 3.77
CA CYS A 175 -42.03 -15.87 3.29
C CYS A 175 -41.46 -15.02 4.41
N VAL A 176 -42.17 -14.83 5.53
CA VAL A 176 -41.69 -14.03 6.68
C VAL A 176 -40.41 -14.61 7.28
N PRO A 177 -40.30 -15.91 7.63
CA PRO A 177 -39.05 -16.46 8.15
C PRO A 177 -37.95 -16.47 7.10
N PHE A 178 -38.26 -16.64 5.82
CA PHE A 178 -37.26 -16.54 4.75
C PHE A 178 -36.70 -15.11 4.62
N MET A 179 -37.57 -14.09 4.68
CA MET A 179 -37.16 -12.67 4.70
C MET A 179 -36.33 -12.34 5.95
N ILE A 180 -36.73 -12.86 7.12
CA ILE A 180 -35.98 -12.70 8.37
C ILE A 180 -34.61 -13.37 8.25
N LEU A 181 -34.54 -14.58 7.69
CA LEU A 181 -33.28 -15.31 7.47
C LEU A 181 -32.35 -14.53 6.53
N LEU A 182 -32.88 -13.99 5.43
CA LEU A 182 -32.12 -13.16 4.50
C LEU A 182 -31.61 -11.87 5.18
N TYR A 183 -32.47 -11.21 5.96
CA TYR A 183 -32.10 -10.01 6.71
C TYR A 183 -31.00 -10.32 7.74
N LEU A 184 -31.12 -11.43 8.45
CA LEU A 184 -30.14 -11.92 9.41
C LEU A 184 -28.81 -12.23 8.72
N ILE A 185 -28.81 -12.99 7.62
CA ILE A 185 -27.60 -13.29 6.84
C ILE A 185 -26.88 -12.01 6.39
N GLN A 186 -27.64 -10.98 6.03
CA GLN A 186 -27.12 -9.72 5.54
C GLN A 186 -26.57 -8.81 6.66
N THR A 187 -27.01 -9.00 7.91
CA THR A 187 -26.49 -8.23 9.04
C THR A 187 -25.14 -8.78 9.48
N ARG A 188 -24.08 -7.96 9.39
CA ARG A 188 -22.74 -8.27 9.93
C ARG A 188 -22.71 -8.86 11.36
N PRO A 189 -23.59 -8.47 12.31
CA PRO A 189 -23.62 -9.11 13.63
C PRO A 189 -24.04 -10.58 13.60
N PHE A 190 -24.82 -11.05 12.61
CA PHE A 190 -25.19 -12.46 12.52
C PHE A 190 -24.01 -13.34 12.15
N ILE A 191 -23.17 -12.91 11.19
CA ILE A 191 -21.93 -13.61 10.85
C ILE A 191 -20.97 -13.63 12.05
N GLN A 192 -20.90 -12.53 12.80
CA GLN A 192 -20.13 -12.47 14.05
C GLN A 192 -20.70 -13.41 15.11
N CYS A 193 -22.03 -13.46 15.25
CA CYS A 193 -22.74 -14.34 16.17
C CYS A 193 -22.49 -15.83 15.82
N LEU A 194 -22.55 -16.16 14.53
CA LEU A 194 -22.26 -17.49 13.99
C LEU A 194 -20.82 -17.92 14.31
N GLN A 195 -19.86 -17.00 14.13
CA GLN A 195 -18.46 -17.26 14.48
C GLN A 195 -18.26 -17.44 15.99
N THR A 196 -18.94 -16.67 16.84
CA THR A 196 -18.91 -16.89 18.30
C THR A 196 -19.58 -18.20 18.70
N LEU A 197 -20.66 -18.59 18.02
CA LEU A 197 -21.35 -19.84 18.29
C LEU A 197 -20.49 -21.05 17.87
N GLN A 198 -19.82 -20.98 16.72
CA GLN A 198 -18.86 -22.00 16.28
C GLN A 198 -17.70 -22.17 17.27
N ARG A 199 -17.12 -21.07 17.76
CA ARG A 199 -16.08 -21.12 18.80
C ARG A 199 -16.59 -21.68 20.13
N ALA A 200 -17.83 -21.36 20.49
CA ALA A 200 -18.47 -21.90 21.70
C ALA A 200 -18.73 -23.41 21.58
N THR A 201 -19.14 -23.90 20.41
CA THR A 201 -19.35 -25.34 20.17
C THR A 201 -18.04 -26.13 20.19
N GLU A 202 -16.94 -25.58 19.65
CA GLU A 202 -15.62 -26.21 19.76
C GLU A 202 -15.12 -26.24 21.22
N ALA A 203 -15.36 -25.18 21.99
CA ALA A 203 -15.03 -25.13 23.41
C ALA A 203 -15.86 -26.13 24.23
N LEU A 204 -17.14 -26.32 23.90
CA LEU A 204 -18.03 -27.27 24.56
C LEU A 204 -17.68 -28.72 24.22
N ALA A 205 -17.22 -29.01 23.00
CA ALA A 205 -16.73 -30.32 22.59
C ALA A 205 -15.45 -30.76 23.34
N LEU A 206 -14.69 -29.81 23.90
CA LEU A 206 -13.51 -30.07 24.75
C LEU A 206 -13.84 -30.20 26.26
N LEU A 207 -15.08 -29.92 26.68
CA LEU A 207 -15.52 -30.13 28.07
C LEU A 207 -15.60 -31.62 28.47
N PRO A 208 -16.15 -32.56 27.67
CA PRO A 208 -16.19 -33.97 28.07
C PRO A 208 -14.78 -34.55 28.26
N THR A 209 -13.80 -34.16 27.44
CA THR A 209 -12.42 -34.63 27.59
C THR A 209 -11.72 -34.06 28.83
N ARG A 210 -12.05 -32.83 29.24
CA ARG A 210 -11.55 -32.25 30.50
C ARG A 210 -12.25 -32.82 31.74
N CYS A 211 -13.56 -33.07 31.68
CA CYS A 211 -14.30 -33.69 32.78
C CYS A 211 -13.87 -35.15 32.99
N ILE A 212 -13.61 -35.92 31.92
CA ILE A 212 -13.11 -37.30 32.04
C ILE A 212 -11.71 -37.33 32.68
N ARG A 213 -10.81 -36.39 32.33
CA ARG A 213 -9.49 -36.29 33.01
C ARG A 213 -9.63 -35.95 34.49
N LEU A 214 -10.54 -35.03 34.85
CA LEU A 214 -10.77 -34.67 36.25
C LEU A 214 -11.45 -35.80 37.05
N PHE A 215 -12.32 -36.58 36.41
CA PHE A 215 -12.95 -37.75 37.04
C PHE A 215 -11.97 -38.90 37.27
N PHE A 216 -11.04 -39.14 36.33
CA PHE A 216 -9.98 -40.14 36.52
C PHE A 216 -8.99 -39.74 37.63
N GLN A 217 -8.79 -38.45 37.87
CA GLN A 217 -7.87 -37.95 38.88
C GLN A 217 -8.43 -38.00 40.32
N PHE A 218 -9.74 -38.26 40.47
CA PHE A 218 -10.42 -38.41 41.77
C PHE A 218 -10.71 -39.87 42.15
N ARG A 219 -10.31 -40.85 41.32
CA ARG A 219 -10.54 -42.29 41.56
C ARG A 219 -9.23 -43.05 41.73
N GLU A 220 -8.41 -42.64 42.69
CA GLU A 220 -7.45 -43.52 43.34
C GLU A 220 -7.82 -43.63 44.83
N PRO A 221 -8.16 -44.83 45.34
CA PRO A 221 -8.13 -45.11 46.77
C PRO A 221 -6.72 -45.57 47.18
N ASP A 222 -6.30 -45.11 48.35
CA ASP A 222 -5.03 -45.40 49.01
C ASP A 222 -4.71 -46.91 49.11
N ALA A 223 -3.50 -47.32 48.70
CA ALA A 223 -2.83 -48.48 49.28
C ALA A 223 -1.31 -48.51 49.01
N SER A 224 -0.57 -48.55 50.12
CA SER A 224 0.78 -49.11 50.33
C SER A 224 2.03 -48.41 49.75
N ALA A 225 2.81 -47.95 50.72
CA ALA A 225 4.21 -47.53 50.68
C ALA A 225 5.21 -48.67 50.38
N GLN A 226 6.50 -48.26 50.30
CA GLN A 226 7.76 -49.02 50.20
C GLN A 226 8.23 -49.38 48.78
N ASP A 227 9.49 -49.25 48.39
CA ASP A 227 10.66 -48.55 48.93
C ASP A 227 11.76 -48.60 47.83
N SER A 228 12.63 -47.59 47.83
CA SER A 228 14.04 -47.68 47.45
C SER A 228 14.55 -47.92 45.99
N ARG A 229 15.45 -46.98 45.63
CA ARG A 229 16.72 -47.12 44.86
C ARG A 229 16.74 -46.91 43.33
N ALA A 230 17.03 -45.65 43.01
CA ALA A 230 18.27 -45.15 42.41
C ALA A 230 18.68 -45.53 40.96
N ALA A 231 19.04 -44.43 40.26
CA ALA A 231 20.09 -44.28 39.24
C ALA A 231 19.69 -44.38 37.76
N SER A 232 19.43 -43.23 37.14
CA SER A 232 20.35 -42.60 36.18
C SER A 232 19.73 -41.34 35.54
N THR A 233 20.50 -40.25 35.57
CA THR A 233 20.35 -39.01 34.78
C THR A 233 20.80 -39.23 33.33
N PRO A 234 20.72 -38.27 32.36
CA PRO A 234 20.14 -36.92 32.37
C PRO A 234 19.26 -36.59 31.12
N SER A 235 18.42 -35.55 31.19
CA SER A 235 18.56 -34.35 30.33
C SER A 235 17.29 -33.47 30.28
N SER A 236 17.56 -32.17 30.47
CA SER A 236 16.73 -31.01 30.12
C SER A 236 15.49 -30.70 30.97
N PRO A 237 15.59 -29.60 31.75
CA PRO A 237 14.42 -28.78 31.98
C PRO A 237 14.67 -27.33 31.57
N LYS A 238 13.61 -26.79 30.96
CA LYS A 238 12.99 -25.53 31.38
C LYS A 238 13.61 -24.19 30.92
N THR A 239 12.76 -23.50 30.16
CA THR A 239 12.40 -22.09 30.36
C THR A 239 13.19 -21.08 29.54
N ARG A 240 12.47 -20.36 28.66
CA ARG A 240 12.20 -18.91 28.76
C ARG A 240 11.93 -18.34 27.37
N LYS A 241 10.71 -18.51 26.85
CA LYS A 241 10.28 -17.73 25.67
C LYS A 241 9.97 -16.30 26.11
N ARG A 242 10.97 -15.43 25.89
CA ARG A 242 10.86 -13.97 25.82
C ARG A 242 9.71 -13.60 24.88
N ARG A 243 8.63 -13.06 25.43
CA ARG A 243 7.64 -12.28 24.66
C ARG A 243 7.99 -10.82 24.88
N LEU A 244 8.57 -10.19 23.87
CA LEU A 244 8.77 -8.75 23.80
C LEU A 244 7.39 -8.08 23.79
N MET A 245 6.99 -7.54 24.94
CA MET A 245 5.99 -6.48 24.97
C MET A 245 6.70 -5.17 24.65
N ILE A 246 6.43 -4.62 23.48
CA ILE A 246 6.76 -3.23 23.15
C ILE A 246 5.78 -2.35 23.94
N ARG A 247 6.31 -1.76 25.01
CA ARG A 247 5.66 -0.73 25.82
C ARG A 247 5.69 0.57 25.02
N ARG A 248 4.55 0.93 24.43
CA ARG A 248 4.33 2.25 23.80
C ARG A 248 4.27 3.28 24.94
N ARG A 249 5.21 4.23 24.92
CA ARG A 249 5.26 5.36 25.85
C ARG A 249 4.21 6.37 25.39
N ASP A 250 3.16 6.50 26.18
CA ASP A 250 2.25 7.64 26.14
C ASP A 250 2.98 8.89 26.66
N GLY A 251 2.74 10.00 25.99
CA GLY A 251 3.33 11.29 26.33
C GLY A 251 2.88 12.40 25.38
N GLY A 252 1.74 13.01 25.70
CA GLY A 252 1.55 14.45 25.55
C GLY A 252 0.71 14.95 24.37
N GLY A 253 -0.58 15.17 24.64
CA GLY A 253 -1.26 16.45 24.39
C GLY A 253 -1.66 16.80 22.95
N GLY A 254 -2.98 16.83 22.68
CA GLY A 254 -3.49 17.53 21.50
C GLY A 254 -4.93 17.20 21.12
N ASN A 255 -5.87 17.87 21.79
CA ASN A 255 -7.23 18.21 21.34
C ASN A 255 -8.12 17.15 20.67
N ALA A 256 -9.08 16.66 21.46
CA ALA A 256 -10.30 16.05 20.95
C ALA A 256 -11.15 17.12 20.23
N ILE A 257 -11.30 16.99 18.91
CA ILE A 257 -12.36 17.69 18.17
C ILE A 257 -13.26 16.63 17.52
N SER A 258 -14.42 16.48 18.15
CA SER A 258 -15.61 15.80 17.66
C SER A 258 -16.00 16.34 16.28
N TRP A 259 -16.06 15.47 15.26
CA TRP A 259 -16.78 15.74 14.02
C TRP A 259 -17.80 14.64 13.77
N ARG A 260 -18.97 14.84 14.36
CA ARG A 260 -20.23 14.36 13.79
C ARG A 260 -20.48 15.11 12.47
N ARG A 261 -20.75 14.34 11.42
CA ARG A 261 -21.24 14.72 10.07
C ARG A 261 -22.50 15.64 10.14
N PRO A 262 -22.89 16.41 9.09
CA PRO A 262 -23.21 15.83 7.77
C PRO A 262 -23.11 16.70 6.47
N TRP A 263 -22.66 16.00 5.42
CA TRP A 263 -23.20 15.90 4.07
C TRP A 263 -24.48 16.70 3.70
N ALA A 264 -24.31 17.91 3.16
CA ALA A 264 -25.41 18.66 2.54
C ALA A 264 -25.09 19.35 1.20
N TRP A 265 -23.86 19.32 0.68
CA TRP A 265 -23.48 20.18 -0.46
C TRP A 265 -23.11 19.50 -1.79
N MET A 266 -23.14 18.17 -1.88
CA MET A 266 -22.65 17.44 -3.07
C MET A 266 -23.73 16.64 -3.82
N ARG A 267 -24.88 17.28 -4.11
CA ARG A 267 -25.95 16.69 -4.93
C ARG A 267 -26.37 17.55 -6.13
N ARG A 268 -25.50 18.44 -6.64
CA ARG A 268 -25.86 19.37 -7.73
C ARG A 268 -24.86 19.48 -8.89
N ALA A 269 -24.02 18.47 -9.11
CA ALA A 269 -23.06 18.46 -10.22
C ALA A 269 -23.04 17.13 -11.00
N ALA A 270 -24.20 16.47 -11.11
CA ALA A 270 -24.41 15.31 -11.97
C ALA A 270 -25.65 15.58 -12.83
N GLY A 271 -25.45 16.35 -13.90
CA GLY A 271 -26.51 16.74 -14.83
C GLY A 271 -26.07 17.90 -15.69
N GLY A 272 -25.40 17.60 -16.80
CA GLY A 272 -25.05 18.57 -17.84
C GLY A 272 -23.58 18.55 -18.20
N GLU A 273 -23.20 17.66 -19.13
CA GLU A 273 -22.25 17.90 -20.24
C GLU A 273 -21.96 16.55 -20.94
N GLU A 274 -23.01 15.98 -21.52
CA GLU A 274 -22.93 15.06 -22.67
C GLU A 274 -23.58 15.81 -23.83
N SER A 275 -22.82 16.63 -24.55
CA SER A 275 -23.13 17.17 -25.89
C SER A 275 -21.97 18.06 -26.35
N ASP A 276 -20.92 17.48 -26.93
CA ASP A 276 -20.28 18.02 -28.14
C ASP A 276 -19.07 17.18 -28.56
N LEU A 277 -19.36 16.13 -29.33
CA LEU A 277 -18.44 15.59 -30.31
C LEU A 277 -19.19 15.56 -31.64
N GLY A 278 -18.93 16.56 -32.49
CA GLY A 278 -19.34 16.50 -33.90
C GLY A 278 -19.58 17.84 -34.58
N ARG A 279 -18.50 18.52 -35.01
CA ARG A 279 -18.43 19.15 -36.35
C ARG A 279 -17.06 19.77 -36.66
N VAL A 280 -16.52 19.31 -37.79
CA VAL A 280 -15.49 19.87 -38.69
C VAL A 280 -14.09 20.02 -38.13
#